data_AF-A0A1Y5DCV0-F1
#
_entry.id   AF-A0A1Y5DCV0-F1
#
_cell.length_a   1.000
_cell.length_b   1.000
_cell.length_c   1.000
_cell.angle_alpha   90.00
_cell.angle_beta   90.00
_cell.angle_gamma   90.00
#
_symmetry.space_group_name_H-M   'P 1'
#
loop_
_entity.id
_entity.type
_entity.pdbx_description
1 polymer ?
#
loop_
_entity_poly.entity_id
_entity_poly.type
_entity_poly.pdbx_seq_one_letter_code
_entity_poly.pdbx_strand_id
1 'polypeptide(L)'
;MKLKQLGASLLVGSLWLSSAAYGMSSPPSIQSPTELANAQGVQASSSSDAVNGLAQGCYAIQSAEHGTYLKKYYKGGAIDNGLGYRFEVVSQQDATHFFMKPTSMSHFLLTDKDGRYFASHLPAEISAGRYAGEFAEWQISAHDNGSGEYNFKLKGTALNMDVRHHFTDKHMYFFDLLNPFNLNSEDSFRLIAQNDCTAFPEVTTNVSGDANVLKGDANQAVRGFIDPHTHITSYEFMGGKMMHGKPYHRWGVEEALQDSKIIHGPNGALDIIGNLYTFGDVNNRYDTRGWPEFPYWPNHQQMSHMGYYYKWIERAYLSGMRLMVSDLVENEVLCKVQSTVNPASWINPNSCDTMDSIRLQARRLKEIEAYIDAQQGG
;
A
#
# COMPACT_ATOMS: atom_id res chain seq x y z
N MET A 1 -23.98 42.67 84.51
CA MET A 1 -25.13 42.01 83.86
C MET A 1 -25.52 42.86 82.65
N LYS A 2 -25.65 42.23 81.48
CA LYS A 2 -25.51 42.82 80.14
C LYS A 2 -26.55 43.90 79.80
N LEU A 3 -26.07 44.98 79.17
CA LEU A 3 -26.85 45.96 78.41
C LEU A 3 -27.35 45.35 77.09
N LYS A 4 -28.61 45.64 76.75
CA LYS A 4 -29.22 45.45 75.42
C LYS A 4 -29.36 46.82 74.75
N GLN A 5 -29.01 46.92 73.48
CA GLN A 5 -29.59 47.90 72.56
C GLN A 5 -29.72 47.31 71.15
N LEU A 6 -30.71 47.86 70.43
CA LEU A 6 -31.38 47.39 69.22
C LEU A 6 -30.51 47.40 67.95
N GLY A 7 -30.97 46.74 66.88
CA GLY A 7 -30.57 47.13 65.52
C GLY A 7 -31.01 46.21 64.38
N ALA A 8 -32.07 46.65 63.69
CA ALA A 8 -32.52 46.42 62.30
C ALA A 8 -31.80 45.43 61.36
N SER A 9 -32.64 44.63 60.67
CA SER A 9 -32.33 43.75 59.54
C SER A 9 -32.04 44.52 58.24
N LEU A 10 -31.04 44.05 57.50
CA LEU A 10 -30.81 44.33 56.07
C LEU A 10 -30.31 43.03 55.41
N LEU A 11 -31.04 42.58 54.39
CA LEU A 11 -30.71 41.45 53.52
C LEU A 11 -29.48 41.78 52.66
N VAL A 12 -28.50 40.86 52.63
CA VAL A 12 -27.41 40.86 51.64
C VAL A 12 -27.32 39.47 51.03
N GLY A 13 -27.54 39.41 49.71
CA GLY A 13 -27.33 38.22 48.90
C GLY A 13 -25.84 37.96 48.70
N SER A 14 -25.43 36.71 48.89
CA SER A 14 -24.07 36.23 48.68
C SER A 14 -23.88 35.71 47.25
N LEU A 15 -23.19 36.48 46.42
CA LEU A 15 -22.58 36.01 45.17
C LEU A 15 -21.43 35.05 45.52
N TRP A 16 -21.51 33.82 45.02
CA TRP A 16 -20.39 32.89 44.97
C TRP A 16 -19.53 33.22 43.74
N LEU A 17 -18.32 33.71 43.97
CA LEU A 17 -17.27 33.81 42.95
C LEU A 17 -16.67 32.42 42.74
N SER A 18 -17.01 31.78 41.63
CA SER A 18 -16.30 30.60 41.14
C SER A 18 -14.97 31.04 40.51
N SER A 19 -13.86 30.66 41.13
CA SER A 19 -12.53 30.73 40.54
C SER A 19 -12.44 29.73 39.38
N ALA A 20 -12.47 30.24 38.16
CA ALA A 20 -12.14 29.46 36.97
C ALA A 20 -10.65 29.06 37.04
N ALA A 21 -10.40 27.79 37.30
CA ALA A 21 -9.08 27.21 37.10
C ALA A 21 -8.85 27.07 35.59
N TYR A 22 -8.13 28.04 35.00
CA TYR A 22 -7.48 27.83 33.71
C TYR A 22 -6.39 26.79 33.92
N GLY A 23 -6.68 25.53 33.57
CA GLY A 23 -5.64 24.51 33.43
C GLY A 23 -4.69 24.97 32.33
N MET A 24 -3.51 25.45 32.70
CA MET A 24 -2.45 25.72 31.74
C MET A 24 -1.95 24.37 31.21
N SER A 25 -2.47 23.92 30.06
CA SER A 25 -1.84 22.83 29.32
C SER A 25 -0.45 23.30 28.93
N SER A 26 0.58 22.55 29.32
CA SER A 26 1.94 22.84 28.85
C SER A 26 1.95 22.82 27.32
N PRO A 27 2.69 23.73 26.66
CA PRO A 27 2.79 23.72 25.22
C PRO A 27 3.34 22.37 24.72
N PRO A 28 2.91 21.91 23.53
CA PRO A 28 3.44 20.68 22.94
C PRO A 28 4.96 20.70 22.90
N SER A 29 5.60 19.59 23.25
CA SER A 29 7.06 19.48 23.21
C SER A 29 7.53 19.42 21.75
N ILE A 30 8.31 20.43 21.33
CA ILE A 30 8.89 20.56 19.99
C ILE A 30 10.30 19.93 19.97
N GLN A 31 10.77 19.50 18.80
CA GLN A 31 12.17 19.13 18.59
C GLN A 31 13.14 20.27 18.92
N SER A 32 14.43 19.95 19.06
CA SER A 32 15.42 21.02 19.13
C SER A 32 15.43 21.85 17.84
N PRO A 33 15.65 23.18 17.91
CA PRO A 33 15.75 24.02 16.72
C PRO A 33 16.79 23.53 15.71
N THR A 34 17.86 22.90 16.19
CA THR A 34 18.93 22.34 15.36
C THR A 34 18.45 21.12 14.57
N GLU A 35 17.69 20.21 15.17
CA GLU A 35 17.14 19.04 14.47
C GLU A 35 16.11 19.48 13.42
N LEU A 36 15.26 20.44 13.74
CA LEU A 36 14.32 21.05 12.79
C LEU A 36 15.02 21.67 11.59
N ALA A 37 16.10 22.42 11.82
CA ALA A 37 16.86 23.08 10.75
C ALA A 37 17.59 22.08 9.84
N ASN A 38 17.97 20.91 10.34
CA ASN A 38 18.64 19.87 9.56
C ASN A 38 17.68 18.98 8.76
N ALA A 39 16.40 18.93 9.14
CA ALA A 39 15.40 18.12 8.45
C ALA A 39 14.92 18.82 7.16
N GLN A 40 15.26 18.25 6.00
CA GLN A 40 14.79 18.69 4.69
C GLN A 40 13.60 17.85 4.24
N GLY A 41 12.50 18.52 3.91
CA GLY A 41 11.31 17.90 3.32
C GLY A 41 11.49 17.58 1.83
N VAL A 42 10.46 17.00 1.24
CA VAL A 42 10.45 16.72 -0.21
C VAL A 42 10.34 18.02 -1.00
N GLN A 43 11.23 18.21 -1.96
CA GLN A 43 11.17 19.29 -2.95
C GLN A 43 10.81 18.72 -4.32
N ALA A 44 9.97 19.43 -5.08
CA ALA A 44 9.55 19.03 -6.42
C ALA A 44 9.09 20.23 -7.24
N SER A 45 8.86 20.04 -8.54
CA SER A 45 8.32 21.07 -9.45
C SER A 45 6.80 21.22 -9.39
N SER A 46 6.10 20.20 -8.90
CA SER A 46 4.63 20.21 -8.78
C SER A 46 4.19 19.25 -7.68
N SER A 47 2.92 19.39 -7.23
CA SER A 47 2.32 18.42 -6.29
C SER A 47 2.31 17.00 -6.86
N SER A 48 2.14 16.83 -8.18
CA SER A 48 2.17 15.50 -8.80
C SER A 48 3.57 14.91 -8.72
N ASP A 49 4.60 15.69 -9.06
CA ASP A 49 5.99 15.24 -8.99
C ASP A 49 6.40 14.92 -7.55
N ALA A 50 5.91 15.70 -6.57
CA ALA A 50 6.17 15.46 -5.15
C ALA A 50 5.60 14.12 -4.67
N VAL A 51 4.39 13.75 -5.10
CA VAL A 51 3.77 12.46 -4.74
C VAL A 51 4.41 11.31 -5.53
N ASN A 52 4.58 11.48 -6.82
CA ASN A 52 5.15 10.47 -7.70
C ASN A 52 6.59 10.12 -7.31
N GLY A 53 7.39 11.12 -6.92
CA GLY A 53 8.76 10.94 -6.42
C GLY A 53 8.87 10.16 -5.11
N LEU A 54 7.77 9.87 -4.42
CA LEU A 54 7.76 8.98 -3.25
C LEU A 54 7.92 7.51 -3.65
N ALA A 55 7.67 7.14 -4.91
CA ALA A 55 7.67 5.74 -5.35
C ALA A 55 8.99 5.03 -5.02
N GLN A 56 8.88 3.89 -4.31
CA GLN A 56 10.01 3.08 -3.86
C GLN A 56 10.99 3.83 -2.93
N GLY A 57 10.62 5.02 -2.44
CA GLY A 57 11.44 5.83 -1.57
C GLY A 57 11.34 5.41 -0.10
N CYS A 58 12.21 5.99 0.71
CA CYS A 58 12.32 5.71 2.14
C CYS A 58 12.21 7.02 2.92
N TYR A 59 11.26 7.12 3.86
CA TYR A 59 10.97 8.38 4.55
C TYR A 59 10.62 8.19 6.03
N ALA A 60 11.00 9.17 6.84
CA ALA A 60 10.44 9.39 8.17
C ALA A 60 9.27 10.38 8.07
N ILE A 61 8.21 10.16 8.84
CA ILE A 61 7.04 11.05 8.89
C ILE A 61 7.24 12.03 10.05
N GLN A 62 7.23 13.33 9.75
CA GLN A 62 7.42 14.40 10.71
C GLN A 62 6.16 15.29 10.78
N SER A 63 5.80 15.70 11.99
CA SER A 63 4.81 16.75 12.24
C SER A 63 5.24 18.03 11.53
N ALA A 64 4.35 18.62 10.73
CA ALA A 64 4.63 19.87 10.04
C ALA A 64 4.65 21.05 11.01
N GLU A 65 3.84 20.99 12.07
CA GLU A 65 3.72 22.06 13.07
C GLU A 65 4.83 22.02 14.14
N HIS A 66 5.14 20.84 14.68
CA HIS A 66 5.99 20.70 15.88
C HIS A 66 7.29 19.92 15.66
N GLY A 67 7.53 19.41 14.45
CA GLY A 67 8.76 18.70 14.10
C GLY A 67 8.94 17.32 14.77
N THR A 68 8.00 16.89 15.63
CA THR A 68 8.03 15.54 16.22
C THR A 68 7.95 14.47 15.15
N TYR A 69 8.57 13.32 15.38
CA TYR A 69 8.59 12.22 14.41
C TYR A 69 7.66 11.09 14.81
N LEU A 70 7.10 10.42 13.80
CA LEU A 70 6.31 9.23 14.01
C LEU A 70 7.22 8.07 14.46
N LYS A 71 6.89 7.46 15.59
CA LYS A 71 7.61 6.35 16.20
C LYS A 71 6.66 5.19 16.48
N LYS A 72 7.09 3.99 16.14
CA LYS A 72 6.41 2.74 16.51
C LYS A 72 6.52 2.51 18.01
N TYR A 73 5.40 2.18 18.64
CA TYR A 73 5.32 1.92 20.07
C TYR A 73 4.37 0.75 20.38
N TYR A 74 4.44 0.24 21.61
CA TYR A 74 3.48 -0.73 22.12
C TYR A 74 2.32 -0.01 22.80
N LYS A 75 1.13 -0.07 22.19
CA LYS A 75 -0.14 0.46 22.71
C LYS A 75 -0.93 -0.55 23.54
N GLY A 76 -0.59 -1.84 23.45
CA GLY A 76 -1.35 -2.94 24.06
C GLY A 76 -2.56 -3.38 23.24
N GLY A 77 -3.25 -4.43 23.71
CA GLY A 77 -4.40 -5.02 23.02
C GLY A 77 -4.05 -6.18 22.08
N ALA A 78 -5.09 -6.79 21.49
CA ALA A 78 -4.97 -8.01 20.68
C ALA A 78 -4.68 -7.74 19.19
N ILE A 79 -4.92 -6.52 18.71
CA ILE A 79 -4.73 -6.14 17.30
C ILE A 79 -3.24 -5.90 17.05
N ASP A 80 -2.70 -6.53 16.00
CA ASP A 80 -1.32 -6.39 15.53
C ASP A 80 -0.24 -6.49 16.61
N ASN A 81 -0.43 -7.41 17.55
CA ASN A 81 0.45 -7.61 18.70
C ASN A 81 0.59 -6.37 19.60
N GLY A 82 -0.45 -5.52 19.63
CA GLY A 82 -0.48 -4.31 20.43
C GLY A 82 0.49 -3.23 19.95
N LEU A 83 0.92 -3.26 18.68
CA LEU A 83 1.81 -2.26 18.10
C LEU A 83 1.01 -1.18 17.36
N GLY A 84 1.47 0.07 17.49
CA GLY A 84 0.95 1.20 16.75
C GLY A 84 2.02 2.26 16.53
N TYR A 85 1.62 3.43 16.06
CA TYR A 85 2.53 4.55 15.86
C TYR A 85 2.01 5.80 16.58
N ARG A 86 2.93 6.63 17.06
CA ARG A 86 2.64 7.89 17.77
C ARG A 86 3.74 8.90 17.48
N PHE A 87 3.42 10.18 17.49
CA PHE A 87 4.45 11.21 17.37
C PHE A 87 5.23 11.36 18.69
N GLU A 88 6.55 11.47 18.60
CA GLU A 88 7.43 11.63 19.75
C GLU A 88 8.56 12.63 19.45
N VAL A 89 9.13 13.19 20.52
CA VAL A 89 10.34 14.02 20.41
C VAL A 89 11.53 13.07 20.39
N VAL A 90 11.89 12.63 19.18
CA VAL A 90 13.01 11.72 18.90
C VAL A 90 13.82 12.26 17.73
N SER A 91 15.10 11.88 17.62
CA SER A 91 15.92 12.26 16.48
C SER A 91 15.35 11.69 15.17
N GLN A 92 15.77 12.25 14.03
CA GLN A 92 15.44 11.70 12.72
C GLN A 92 15.87 10.22 12.62
N GLN A 93 17.04 9.86 13.15
CA GLN A 93 17.57 8.49 13.10
C GLN A 93 16.76 7.50 13.95
N ASP A 94 16.18 7.99 15.05
CA ASP A 94 15.36 7.19 15.94
C ASP A 94 13.90 7.11 15.48
N ALA A 95 13.48 7.86 14.46
CA ALA A 95 12.13 7.79 13.92
C ALA A 95 11.81 6.42 13.31
N THR A 96 10.53 6.14 13.09
CA THR A 96 10.15 5.03 12.22
C THR A 96 10.28 5.46 10.77
N HIS A 97 11.03 4.66 10.00
CA HIS A 97 11.24 4.89 8.57
C HIS A 97 10.37 3.94 7.77
N PHE A 98 9.67 4.49 6.78
CA PHE A 98 8.72 3.78 5.95
C PHE A 98 9.22 3.71 4.51
N PHE A 99 9.23 2.50 3.97
CA PHE A 99 9.33 2.27 2.54
C PHE A 99 7.97 2.54 1.90
N MET A 100 7.97 3.32 0.82
CA MET A 100 6.78 3.77 0.11
C MET A 100 6.55 2.91 -1.13
N LYS A 101 5.77 1.82 -1.00
CA LYS A 101 5.47 0.92 -2.12
C LYS A 101 4.21 1.39 -2.85
N PRO A 102 4.28 1.79 -4.13
CA PRO A 102 3.10 2.17 -4.88
C PRO A 102 2.17 0.98 -5.13
N THR A 103 0.87 1.20 -4.98
CA THR A 103 -0.21 0.24 -5.28
C THR A 103 -0.95 0.62 -6.56
N SER A 104 -1.05 1.94 -6.80
CA SER A 104 -1.44 2.61 -8.04
C SER A 104 -0.93 4.05 -7.98
N MET A 105 -1.17 4.86 -9.02
CA MET A 105 -0.82 6.29 -8.99
C MET A 105 -1.40 6.97 -7.74
N SER A 106 -0.57 7.73 -7.01
CA SER A 106 -0.92 8.40 -5.74
C SER A 106 -1.39 7.50 -4.59
N HIS A 107 -1.34 6.18 -4.71
CA HIS A 107 -1.68 5.25 -3.62
C HIS A 107 -0.48 4.40 -3.22
N PHE A 108 -0.28 4.25 -1.91
CA PHE A 108 0.91 3.61 -1.35
C PHE A 108 0.59 2.69 -0.19
N LEU A 109 1.35 1.60 -0.09
CA LEU A 109 1.61 0.91 1.18
C LEU A 109 2.84 1.55 1.81
N LEU A 110 2.77 1.81 3.11
CA LEU A 110 3.89 2.29 3.90
C LEU A 110 4.32 1.16 4.82
N THR A 111 5.53 0.63 4.64
CA THR A 111 6.05 -0.48 5.43
C THR A 111 7.28 -0.06 6.21
N ASP A 112 7.28 -0.29 7.52
CA ASP A 112 8.44 -0.03 8.36
C ASP A 112 9.56 -1.06 8.16
N LYS A 113 10.71 -0.84 8.81
CA LYS A 113 11.88 -1.74 8.70
C LYS A 113 11.63 -3.19 9.11
N ASP A 114 10.62 -3.42 9.97
CA ASP A 114 10.23 -4.78 10.40
C ASP A 114 9.15 -5.38 9.47
N GLY A 115 8.85 -4.73 8.34
CA GLY A 115 7.82 -5.15 7.39
C GLY A 115 6.39 -4.90 7.88
N ARG A 116 6.19 -4.06 8.90
CA ARG A 116 4.84 -3.73 9.38
C ARG A 116 4.23 -2.60 8.57
N TYR A 117 2.96 -2.75 8.25
CA TYR A 117 2.21 -1.76 7.49
C TYR A 117 1.76 -0.62 8.40
N PHE A 118 1.88 0.63 7.94
CA PHE A 118 1.08 1.72 8.48
C PHE A 118 -0.37 1.45 8.09
N ALA A 119 -1.18 0.95 9.03
CA ALA A 119 -2.50 0.42 8.71
C ALA A 119 -3.59 1.04 9.58
N SER A 120 -4.77 1.19 8.97
CA SER A 120 -6.01 1.58 9.63
C SER A 120 -6.84 0.35 10.01
N HIS A 121 -7.75 0.49 10.97
CA HIS A 121 -8.67 -0.56 11.39
C HIS A 121 -10.04 0.01 11.75
N LEU A 122 -11.07 -0.82 11.68
CA LEU A 122 -12.37 -0.50 12.26
C LEU A 122 -12.27 -0.52 13.80
N PRO A 123 -12.91 0.45 14.50
CA PRO A 123 -13.78 1.47 13.94
C PRO A 123 -13.09 2.72 13.38
N ALA A 124 -11.83 3.02 13.74
CA ALA A 124 -10.99 4.09 13.15
C ALA A 124 -9.66 4.17 13.92
N GLU A 125 -8.91 3.08 13.96
CA GLU A 125 -7.65 2.99 14.70
C GLU A 125 -6.45 2.88 13.75
N ILE A 126 -5.27 3.35 14.18
CA ILE A 126 -4.01 3.13 13.46
C ILE A 126 -3.13 2.12 14.23
N SER A 127 -2.54 1.18 13.51
CA SER A 127 -1.66 0.14 14.05
C SER A 127 -0.49 -0.16 13.11
N ALA A 128 0.45 -0.98 13.62
CA ALA A 128 1.50 -1.59 12.82
C ALA A 128 1.03 -2.93 12.22
N GLY A 129 0.21 -2.83 11.17
CA GLY A 129 -0.47 -3.93 10.48
C GLY A 129 0.48 -5.00 9.95
N ARG A 130 -0.06 -6.20 9.73
CA ARG A 130 0.69 -7.40 9.30
C ARG A 130 0.58 -7.77 7.84
N TYR A 131 -0.42 -7.24 7.15
CA TYR A 131 -0.76 -7.65 5.79
C TYR A 131 -1.10 -6.44 4.95
N ALA A 132 -0.80 -6.51 3.66
CA ALA A 132 -1.29 -5.57 2.67
C ALA A 132 -2.81 -5.69 2.51
N GLY A 133 -3.46 -4.62 2.05
CA GLY A 133 -4.90 -4.57 1.86
C GLY A 133 -5.42 -3.14 1.89
N GLU A 134 -6.71 -2.96 1.67
CA GLU A 134 -7.34 -1.62 1.61
C GLU A 134 -7.15 -0.79 2.89
N PHE A 135 -7.05 -1.47 4.03
CA PHE A 135 -6.80 -0.84 5.34
C PHE A 135 -5.34 -0.37 5.50
N ALA A 136 -4.39 -0.97 4.78
CA ALA A 136 -2.98 -0.61 4.78
C ALA A 136 -2.60 0.37 3.67
N GLU A 137 -3.56 0.75 2.83
CA GLU A 137 -3.32 1.58 1.66
C GLU A 137 -3.77 3.02 1.89
N TRP A 138 -2.92 3.95 1.48
CA TRP A 138 -3.11 5.37 1.65
C TRP A 138 -3.08 6.08 0.32
N GLN A 139 -4.12 6.85 0.03
CA GLN A 139 -4.04 7.88 -0.99
C GLN A 139 -3.23 9.05 -0.43
N ILE A 140 -2.18 9.46 -1.13
CA ILE A 140 -1.29 10.54 -0.74
C ILE A 140 -1.50 11.73 -1.67
N SER A 141 -1.57 12.93 -1.09
CA SER A 141 -1.59 14.19 -1.83
C SER A 141 -0.57 15.16 -1.25
N ALA A 142 -0.05 16.07 -2.09
CA ALA A 142 0.99 17.02 -1.70
C ALA A 142 0.51 18.48 -1.84
N HIS A 143 0.91 19.31 -0.88
CA HIS A 143 0.63 20.74 -0.83
C HIS A 143 1.95 21.51 -0.63
N ASP A 144 2.22 22.49 -1.50
CA ASP A 144 3.38 23.38 -1.38
C ASP A 144 3.29 24.20 -0.10
N ASN A 145 4.29 24.11 0.77
CA ASN A 145 4.29 24.83 2.04
C ASN A 145 4.79 26.29 1.94
N GLY A 146 5.12 26.76 0.73
CA GLY A 146 5.59 28.12 0.47
C GLY A 146 7.08 28.33 0.71
N SER A 147 7.82 27.31 1.17
CA SER A 147 9.27 27.34 1.33
C SER A 147 10.01 26.47 0.32
N GLY A 148 9.34 26.07 -0.78
CA GLY A 148 9.89 25.17 -1.79
C GLY A 148 9.94 23.70 -1.35
N GLU A 149 9.20 23.35 -0.30
CA GLU A 149 8.99 21.98 0.17
C GLU A 149 7.50 21.62 0.09
N TYR A 150 7.18 20.34 0.10
CA TYR A 150 5.82 19.84 0.11
C TYR A 150 5.47 19.16 1.43
N ASN A 151 4.27 19.47 1.93
CA ASN A 151 3.61 18.73 3.00
C ASN A 151 2.61 17.74 2.39
N PHE A 152 2.40 16.61 3.05
CA PHE A 152 1.62 15.49 2.53
C PHE A 152 0.41 15.19 3.41
N LYS A 153 -0.74 14.96 2.78
CA LYS A 153 -1.91 14.38 3.44
C LYS A 153 -2.02 12.90 3.12
N LEU A 154 -2.34 12.09 4.13
CA LEU A 154 -2.52 10.64 3.99
C LEU A 154 -3.99 10.32 4.27
N LYS A 155 -4.68 9.82 3.24
CA LYS A 155 -6.09 9.42 3.33
C LYS A 155 -6.21 7.90 3.25
N GLY A 156 -6.71 7.28 4.31
CA GLY A 156 -6.87 5.83 4.38
C GLY A 156 -7.92 5.36 3.40
N THR A 157 -7.59 4.39 2.54
CA THR A 157 -8.47 3.94 1.45
C THR A 157 -9.73 3.27 1.99
N ALA A 158 -9.58 2.31 2.91
CA ALA A 158 -10.73 1.60 3.49
C ALA A 158 -11.71 2.50 4.26
N LEU A 159 -11.19 3.46 5.03
CA LEU A 159 -12.01 4.35 5.85
C LEU A 159 -12.48 5.59 5.06
N ASN A 160 -11.82 5.94 3.96
CA ASN A 160 -12.02 7.17 3.19
C ASN A 160 -11.86 8.44 4.05
N MET A 161 -10.87 8.45 4.94
CA MET A 161 -10.64 9.52 5.92
C MET A 161 -9.16 9.92 5.98
N ASP A 162 -8.91 11.22 6.20
CA ASP A 162 -7.56 11.74 6.43
C ASP A 162 -7.08 11.41 7.84
N VAL A 163 -5.84 10.93 7.96
CA VAL A 163 -5.19 10.83 9.27
C VAL A 163 -4.83 12.21 9.79
N ARG A 164 -5.10 12.41 11.08
CA ARG A 164 -4.77 13.63 11.82
C ARG A 164 -3.83 13.29 12.96
N HIS A 165 -3.07 14.27 13.40
CA HIS A 165 -2.24 14.20 14.60
C HIS A 165 -2.68 15.26 15.60
N HIS A 166 -2.96 14.83 16.83
CA HIS A 166 -3.31 15.73 17.93
C HIS A 166 -2.06 16.15 18.69
N PHE A 167 -1.75 17.45 18.75
CA PHE A 167 -0.48 17.97 19.27
C PHE A 167 -0.21 17.63 20.74
N THR A 168 -1.24 17.73 21.58
CA THR A 168 -1.11 17.53 23.04
C THR A 168 -0.89 16.06 23.40
N ASP A 169 -1.77 15.18 22.90
CA ASP A 169 -1.77 13.76 23.24
C ASP A 169 -0.86 12.92 22.32
N LYS A 170 -0.36 13.56 21.25
CA LYS A 170 0.57 13.03 20.24
C LYS A 170 0.10 11.81 19.47
N HIS A 171 -1.15 11.40 19.68
CA HIS A 171 -1.76 10.27 18.98
C HIS A 171 -2.25 10.69 17.60
N MET A 172 -2.39 9.70 16.72
CA MET A 172 -3.06 9.89 15.45
C MET A 172 -4.51 9.42 15.55
N TYR A 173 -5.39 10.09 14.82
CA TYR A 173 -6.82 9.82 14.83
C TYR A 173 -7.44 10.18 13.47
N PHE A 174 -8.69 9.75 13.24
CA PHE A 174 -9.46 10.12 12.05
C PHE A 174 -10.61 11.07 12.35
N PHE A 175 -11.25 10.90 13.51
CA PHE A 175 -12.27 11.80 14.04
C PHE A 175 -12.16 11.91 15.56
N ASP A 176 -12.53 13.07 16.09
CA ASP A 176 -12.59 13.31 17.53
C ASP A 176 -13.89 14.05 17.85
N LEU A 177 -14.79 13.39 18.58
CA LEU A 177 -16.08 13.94 18.98
C LEU A 177 -15.94 15.08 19.99
N LEU A 178 -14.82 15.17 20.70
CA LEU A 178 -14.51 16.21 21.68
C LEU A 178 -13.71 17.37 21.07
N ASN A 179 -13.20 17.22 19.84
CA ASN A 179 -12.48 18.24 19.09
C ASN A 179 -13.05 18.44 17.66
N PRO A 180 -14.32 18.86 17.53
CA PRO A 180 -15.01 18.92 16.23
C PRO A 180 -14.42 19.95 15.26
N PHE A 181 -13.62 20.90 15.76
CA PHE A 181 -12.97 21.94 14.96
C PHE A 181 -11.47 21.67 14.71
N ASN A 182 -10.93 20.56 15.24
CA ASN A 182 -9.51 20.18 15.08
C ASN A 182 -8.50 21.28 15.49
N LEU A 183 -8.79 22.08 16.53
CA LEU A 183 -8.01 23.29 16.85
C LEU A 183 -6.57 23.01 17.29
N ASN A 184 -6.33 21.82 17.84
CA ASN A 184 -5.02 21.38 18.33
C ASN A 184 -4.47 20.22 17.49
N SER A 185 -4.66 20.28 16.18
CA SER A 185 -4.34 19.15 15.32
C SER A 185 -3.91 19.57 13.93
N GLU A 186 -3.12 18.73 13.28
CA GLU A 186 -2.72 18.86 11.88
C GLU A 186 -3.24 17.67 11.06
N ASP A 187 -3.34 17.86 9.75
CA ASP A 187 -3.68 16.80 8.79
C ASP A 187 -2.67 16.72 7.62
N SER A 188 -1.54 17.40 7.77
CA SER A 188 -0.45 17.41 6.79
C SER A 188 0.89 17.18 7.49
N PHE A 189 1.75 16.39 6.86
CA PHE A 189 3.01 15.94 7.44
C PHE A 189 4.18 16.22 6.50
N ARG A 190 5.37 16.46 7.04
CA ARG A 190 6.60 16.49 6.25
C ARG A 190 7.12 15.06 6.10
N LEU A 191 7.58 14.71 4.90
CA LEU A 191 8.28 13.46 4.64
C LEU A 191 9.78 13.76 4.51
N ILE A 192 10.60 13.16 5.39
CA ILE A 192 12.04 13.41 5.46
C ILE A 192 12.75 12.19 4.91
N ALA A 193 13.50 12.35 3.82
CA ALA A 193 14.17 11.25 3.13
C ALA A 193 15.17 10.50 4.02
N GLN A 194 15.13 9.17 3.99
CA GLN A 194 16.03 8.26 4.68
C GLN A 194 16.61 7.26 3.67
N ASN A 195 17.55 6.41 4.09
CA ASN A 195 18.28 5.50 3.19
C ASN A 195 18.47 4.08 3.76
N ASP A 196 17.75 3.72 4.82
CA ASP A 196 17.93 2.50 5.59
C ASP A 196 16.62 1.71 5.78
N CYS A 197 15.63 1.97 4.94
CA CYS A 197 14.40 1.18 4.92
C CYS A 197 14.65 -0.23 4.37
N THR A 198 13.87 -1.17 4.88
CA THR A 198 13.72 -2.50 4.26
C THR A 198 12.88 -2.34 3.00
N ALA A 199 13.41 -2.78 1.85
CA ALA A 199 12.65 -2.78 0.61
C ALA A 199 11.43 -3.71 0.72
N PHE A 200 10.34 -3.35 0.03
CA PHE A 200 9.18 -4.24 -0.09
C PHE A 200 9.58 -5.57 -0.75
N PRO A 201 9.08 -6.73 -0.27
CA PRO A 201 9.38 -8.02 -0.88
C PRO A 201 9.04 -8.03 -2.38
N GLU A 202 10.01 -8.39 -3.22
CA GLU A 202 9.84 -8.33 -4.66
C GLU A 202 10.76 -9.32 -5.40
N VAL A 203 10.32 -9.77 -6.58
CA VAL A 203 11.15 -10.59 -7.47
C VAL A 203 12.34 -9.77 -7.98
N THR A 204 13.55 -10.27 -7.75
CA THR A 204 14.76 -9.69 -8.35
C THR A 204 14.84 -10.00 -9.84
N THR A 205 15.26 -9.03 -10.66
CA THR A 205 15.49 -9.27 -12.09
C THR A 205 16.74 -10.13 -12.35
N ASN A 206 17.71 -10.10 -11.43
CA ASN A 206 19.00 -10.78 -11.55
C ASN A 206 19.69 -10.49 -12.91
N VAL A 207 19.66 -9.23 -13.33
CA VAL A 207 20.34 -8.72 -14.52
C VAL A 207 21.49 -7.81 -14.10
N SER A 208 22.63 -7.94 -14.77
CA SER A 208 23.77 -7.04 -14.63
C SER A 208 24.08 -6.37 -15.96
N GLY A 209 24.37 -5.08 -15.95
CA GLY A 209 24.73 -4.30 -17.12
C GLY A 209 24.38 -2.82 -16.97
N ASP A 210 24.88 -1.99 -17.88
CA ASP A 210 24.52 -0.57 -17.90
C ASP A 210 23.15 -0.39 -18.58
N ALA A 211 22.10 -0.13 -17.79
CA ALA A 211 20.77 0.12 -18.32
C ALA A 211 20.71 1.37 -19.22
N ASN A 212 21.68 2.29 -19.14
CA ASN A 212 21.71 3.45 -20.03
C ASN A 212 21.90 3.06 -21.50
N VAL A 213 22.50 1.91 -21.81
CA VAL A 213 22.62 1.43 -23.20
C VAL A 213 21.26 1.06 -23.81
N LEU A 214 20.24 0.86 -22.96
CA LEU A 214 18.87 0.58 -23.39
C LEU A 214 18.11 1.86 -23.74
N LYS A 215 18.63 3.04 -23.33
CA LYS A 215 18.07 4.34 -23.73
C LYS A 215 18.26 4.49 -25.23
N GLY A 216 17.18 4.27 -25.98
CA GLY A 216 17.16 4.48 -27.42
C GLY A 216 17.19 5.96 -27.78
N ASP A 217 17.55 6.25 -29.01
CA ASP A 217 17.33 7.55 -29.64
C ASP A 217 16.05 7.45 -30.47
N ALA A 218 15.08 8.33 -30.20
CA ALA A 218 13.80 8.37 -30.90
C ALA A 218 13.95 8.65 -32.41
N ASN A 219 15.10 9.20 -32.83
CA ASN A 219 15.42 9.46 -34.24
C ASN A 219 16.15 8.30 -34.93
N GLN A 220 16.42 7.21 -34.22
CA GLN A 220 17.11 6.03 -34.76
C GLN A 220 16.19 4.82 -34.80
N ALA A 221 16.57 3.83 -35.61
CA ALA A 221 15.87 2.56 -35.62
C ALA A 221 15.97 1.86 -34.26
N VAL A 222 14.85 1.29 -33.80
CA VAL A 222 14.80 0.49 -32.57
C VAL A 222 15.68 -0.76 -32.74
N ARG A 223 16.61 -0.96 -31.80
CA ARG A 223 17.48 -2.15 -31.76
C ARG A 223 17.10 -3.03 -30.58
N GLY A 224 16.88 -4.31 -30.84
CA GLY A 224 16.49 -5.30 -29.84
C GLY A 224 15.83 -6.52 -30.48
N PHE A 225 15.15 -7.32 -29.66
CA PHE A 225 14.29 -8.40 -30.13
C PHE A 225 12.82 -8.13 -29.80
N ILE A 226 11.95 -8.88 -30.48
CA ILE A 226 10.51 -8.85 -30.27
C ILE A 226 10.07 -10.20 -29.71
N ASP A 227 9.08 -10.18 -28.82
CA ASP A 227 8.30 -11.35 -28.43
C ASP A 227 6.92 -11.25 -29.09
N PRO A 228 6.71 -11.88 -30.26
CA PRO A 228 5.54 -11.63 -31.08
C PRO A 228 4.30 -12.42 -30.66
N HIS A 229 4.37 -13.25 -29.62
CA HIS A 229 3.24 -14.09 -29.20
C HIS A 229 3.30 -14.44 -27.71
N THR A 230 2.51 -13.72 -26.90
CA THR A 230 2.39 -13.95 -25.45
C THR A 230 0.94 -13.88 -25.01
N HIS A 231 0.65 -14.32 -23.79
CA HIS A 231 -0.69 -14.27 -23.20
C HIS A 231 -0.63 -13.71 -21.77
N ILE A 232 -0.14 -12.48 -21.61
CA ILE A 232 0.15 -11.87 -20.30
C ILE A 232 -1.08 -11.82 -19.39
N THR A 233 -2.26 -11.71 -19.99
CA THR A 233 -3.56 -11.60 -19.31
C THR A 233 -4.38 -12.88 -19.34
N SER A 234 -3.78 -14.01 -19.74
CA SER A 234 -4.43 -15.34 -19.73
C SER A 234 -4.90 -15.79 -18.35
N TYR A 235 -4.48 -15.14 -17.26
CA TYR A 235 -5.03 -15.41 -15.94
C TYR A 235 -6.55 -15.18 -15.84
N GLU A 236 -7.14 -14.42 -16.77
CA GLU A 236 -8.59 -14.21 -16.86
C GLU A 236 -9.31 -15.28 -17.70
N PHE A 237 -8.57 -16.15 -18.41
CA PHE A 237 -9.08 -17.22 -19.26
C PHE A 237 -9.98 -18.20 -18.47
N MET A 238 -11.03 -18.70 -19.11
CA MET A 238 -12.02 -19.60 -18.50
C MET A 238 -12.55 -19.06 -17.16
N GLY A 239 -13.08 -17.83 -17.21
CA GLY A 239 -13.69 -17.18 -16.04
C GLY A 239 -12.67 -16.78 -14.96
N GLY A 240 -11.37 -16.79 -15.27
CA GLY A 240 -10.28 -16.56 -14.31
C GLY A 240 -10.15 -17.64 -13.24
N LYS A 241 -10.57 -18.88 -13.55
CA LYS A 241 -10.57 -20.02 -12.61
C LYS A 241 -9.80 -21.24 -13.12
N MET A 242 -9.00 -21.06 -14.17
CA MET A 242 -8.13 -22.10 -14.71
C MET A 242 -6.65 -21.78 -14.42
N MET A 243 -6.23 -20.58 -14.78
CA MET A 243 -4.87 -20.09 -14.59
C MET A 243 -4.69 -19.51 -13.18
N HIS A 244 -3.63 -19.91 -12.48
CA HIS A 244 -3.22 -19.29 -11.22
C HIS A 244 -1.99 -18.39 -11.36
N GLY A 245 -1.98 -17.30 -10.60
CA GLY A 245 -0.97 -16.25 -10.66
C GLY A 245 -1.46 -15.04 -11.45
N LYS A 246 -0.85 -13.88 -11.23
CA LYS A 246 -1.15 -12.63 -11.94
C LYS A 246 0.13 -11.93 -12.37
N PRO A 247 0.15 -11.24 -13.52
CA PRO A 247 1.33 -10.54 -13.98
C PRO A 247 1.69 -9.32 -13.12
N TYR A 248 0.74 -8.83 -12.31
CA TYR A 248 0.93 -7.86 -11.23
C TYR A 248 -0.18 -8.03 -10.19
N HIS A 249 0.00 -7.45 -9.01
CA HIS A 249 -1.09 -7.23 -8.08
C HIS A 249 -0.86 -5.90 -7.35
N ARG A 250 -1.96 -5.21 -7.06
CA ARG A 250 -1.98 -3.96 -6.28
C ARG A 250 -1.20 -4.08 -4.97
N TRP A 251 -1.23 -5.25 -4.35
CA TRP A 251 -0.55 -5.58 -3.08
C TRP A 251 0.82 -6.25 -3.23
N GLY A 252 1.35 -6.32 -4.45
CA GLY A 252 2.70 -6.86 -4.69
C GLY A 252 2.78 -8.36 -4.93
N VAL A 253 4.01 -8.87 -4.97
CA VAL A 253 4.34 -10.26 -5.35
C VAL A 253 3.66 -11.31 -4.48
N GLU A 254 3.56 -11.05 -3.18
CA GLU A 254 3.02 -12.00 -2.21
C GLU A 254 1.56 -12.37 -2.51
N GLU A 255 0.81 -11.47 -3.15
CA GLU A 255 -0.56 -11.71 -3.60
C GLU A 255 -0.64 -12.14 -5.06
N ALA A 256 0.20 -11.55 -5.92
CA ALA A 256 0.21 -11.86 -7.35
C ALA A 256 0.57 -13.32 -7.60
N LEU A 257 1.51 -13.86 -6.83
CA LEU A 257 2.10 -15.19 -6.99
C LEU A 257 1.90 -16.05 -5.74
N GLN A 258 0.84 -15.81 -4.96
CA GLN A 258 0.53 -16.56 -3.74
C GLN A 258 0.29 -18.06 -3.99
N ASP A 259 0.09 -18.84 -2.93
CA ASP A 259 -0.25 -20.27 -3.01
C ASP A 259 -1.44 -20.56 -3.95
N SER A 260 -1.24 -21.45 -4.94
CA SER A 260 -2.22 -21.78 -5.97
C SER A 260 -3.43 -22.57 -5.47
N LYS A 261 -3.42 -23.02 -4.21
CA LYS A 261 -4.57 -23.73 -3.61
C LYS A 261 -5.86 -22.92 -3.64
N ILE A 262 -5.79 -21.59 -3.78
CA ILE A 262 -6.97 -20.73 -3.89
C ILE A 262 -7.78 -21.00 -5.16
N ILE A 263 -7.15 -21.47 -6.24
CA ILE A 263 -7.81 -21.84 -7.50
C ILE A 263 -7.75 -23.36 -7.70
N HIS A 264 -6.60 -23.98 -7.46
CA HIS A 264 -6.35 -25.40 -7.73
C HIS A 264 -6.63 -26.31 -6.53
N GLY A 265 -7.10 -25.77 -5.42
CA GLY A 265 -7.39 -26.53 -4.20
C GLY A 265 -6.14 -27.13 -3.55
N PRO A 266 -6.30 -27.81 -2.40
CA PRO A 266 -5.18 -28.45 -1.71
C PRO A 266 -4.44 -29.44 -2.62
N ASN A 267 -3.11 -29.33 -2.68
CA ASN A 267 -2.22 -30.19 -3.48
C ASN A 267 -2.56 -30.24 -4.98
N GLY A 268 -3.19 -29.19 -5.53
CA GLY A 268 -3.55 -29.13 -6.95
C GLY A 268 -4.75 -30.00 -7.34
N ALA A 269 -5.53 -30.49 -6.37
CA ALA A 269 -6.60 -31.46 -6.59
C ALA A 269 -7.76 -30.97 -7.48
N LEU A 270 -7.93 -29.64 -7.60
CA LEU A 270 -8.93 -29.00 -8.46
C LEU A 270 -8.36 -28.54 -9.79
N ASP A 271 -7.09 -28.78 -10.11
CA ASP A 271 -6.53 -28.45 -11.43
C ASP A 271 -6.86 -29.55 -12.46
N ILE A 272 -8.14 -29.90 -12.62
CA ILE A 272 -8.57 -31.08 -13.39
C ILE A 272 -8.16 -30.96 -14.87
N ILE A 273 -8.44 -29.82 -15.49
CA ILE A 273 -8.11 -29.59 -16.90
C ILE A 273 -6.59 -29.51 -17.10
N GLY A 274 -5.87 -28.76 -16.25
CA GLY A 274 -4.41 -28.64 -16.36
C GLY A 274 -3.71 -29.98 -16.16
N ASN A 275 -4.14 -30.75 -15.17
CA ASN A 275 -3.60 -32.08 -14.88
C ASN A 275 -3.86 -33.08 -16.01
N LEU A 276 -5.07 -33.12 -16.55
CA LEU A 276 -5.41 -34.00 -17.67
C LEU A 276 -4.64 -33.60 -18.93
N TYR A 277 -4.62 -32.32 -19.28
CA TYR A 277 -4.00 -31.84 -20.52
C TYR A 277 -2.48 -31.98 -20.50
N THR A 278 -1.85 -31.68 -19.37
CA THR A 278 -0.39 -31.66 -19.23
C THR A 278 0.18 -33.05 -18.92
N PHE A 279 -0.46 -33.78 -18.01
CA PHE A 279 0.10 -35.02 -17.45
C PHE A 279 -0.71 -36.28 -17.82
N GLY A 280 -1.86 -36.13 -18.49
CA GLY A 280 -2.72 -37.24 -18.84
C GLY A 280 -3.45 -37.89 -17.65
N ASP A 281 -3.39 -37.28 -16.46
CA ASP A 281 -3.96 -37.84 -15.23
C ASP A 281 -4.62 -36.76 -14.37
N VAL A 282 -5.95 -36.82 -14.26
CA VAL A 282 -6.76 -35.92 -13.39
C VAL A 282 -6.42 -36.05 -11.90
N ASN A 283 -5.78 -37.16 -11.49
CA ASN A 283 -5.38 -37.40 -10.11
C ASN A 283 -3.97 -36.91 -9.80
N ASN A 284 -3.26 -36.29 -10.76
CA ASN A 284 -1.97 -35.67 -10.50
C ASN A 284 -2.08 -34.66 -9.33
N ARG A 285 -1.07 -34.64 -8.47
CA ARG A 285 -0.99 -33.76 -7.30
C ARG A 285 0.38 -33.12 -7.26
N TYR A 286 0.43 -31.91 -6.74
CA TYR A 286 1.66 -31.13 -6.67
C TYR A 286 1.64 -30.13 -5.52
N ASP A 287 2.81 -29.58 -5.21
CA ASP A 287 2.95 -28.53 -4.22
C ASP A 287 2.45 -27.20 -4.79
N THR A 288 1.41 -26.64 -4.18
CA THR A 288 0.74 -25.43 -4.66
C THR A 288 1.43 -24.15 -4.22
N ARG A 289 2.40 -24.22 -3.31
CA ARG A 289 3.09 -23.03 -2.78
C ARG A 289 3.69 -22.21 -3.92
N GLY A 290 3.45 -20.91 -3.88
CA GLY A 290 3.95 -19.93 -4.84
C GLY A 290 5.15 -19.19 -4.27
N TRP A 291 5.14 -17.87 -4.40
CA TRP A 291 6.14 -17.00 -3.78
C TRP A 291 6.19 -17.21 -2.25
N PRO A 292 7.39 -17.22 -1.64
CA PRO A 292 8.72 -17.13 -2.26
C PRO A 292 9.33 -18.48 -2.66
N GLU A 293 8.73 -19.62 -2.30
CA GLU A 293 9.40 -20.92 -2.38
C GLU A 293 9.39 -21.56 -3.77
N PHE A 294 8.31 -21.40 -4.53
CA PHE A 294 8.08 -22.01 -5.86
C PHE A 294 8.60 -23.46 -5.99
N PRO A 295 8.20 -24.40 -5.11
CA PRO A 295 8.71 -25.77 -5.13
C PRO A 295 8.30 -26.57 -6.38
N TYR A 296 7.34 -26.09 -7.16
CA TYR A 296 6.81 -26.82 -8.31
C TYR A 296 6.48 -25.94 -9.52
N TRP A 297 5.75 -24.84 -9.31
CA TRP A 297 5.37 -23.90 -10.35
C TRP A 297 6.08 -22.55 -10.15
N PRO A 298 6.33 -21.75 -11.20
CA PRO A 298 6.10 -22.09 -12.62
C PRO A 298 7.12 -23.12 -13.14
N ASN A 299 6.70 -24.00 -14.05
CA ASN A 299 7.60 -24.90 -14.78
C ASN A 299 7.17 -25.05 -16.25
N HIS A 300 8.08 -25.55 -17.07
CA HIS A 300 7.92 -25.66 -18.53
C HIS A 300 6.83 -26.63 -19.02
N GLN A 301 6.33 -27.54 -18.17
CA GLN A 301 5.30 -28.51 -18.56
C GLN A 301 3.91 -27.95 -18.28
N GLN A 302 3.72 -27.31 -17.12
CA GLN A 302 2.41 -26.85 -16.68
C GLN A 302 1.85 -25.72 -17.53
N MET A 303 0.55 -25.81 -17.79
CA MET A 303 -0.20 -24.82 -18.56
C MET A 303 -1.31 -24.12 -17.76
N SER A 304 -1.44 -24.40 -16.45
CA SER A 304 -2.46 -23.86 -15.55
C SER A 304 -1.92 -22.81 -14.57
N HIS A 305 -0.66 -22.40 -14.72
CA HIS A 305 -0.02 -21.36 -13.91
C HIS A 305 0.58 -20.28 -14.79
N MET A 306 0.57 -19.04 -14.30
CA MET A 306 1.12 -17.91 -15.03
C MET A 306 2.64 -18.01 -15.12
N GLY A 307 3.16 -17.97 -16.34
CA GLY A 307 4.58 -17.77 -16.64
C GLY A 307 4.98 -16.30 -16.75
N TYR A 308 4.10 -15.37 -16.37
CA TYR A 308 4.30 -13.93 -16.51
C TYR A 308 4.18 -13.22 -15.16
N TYR A 309 5.15 -12.36 -14.89
CA TYR A 309 5.15 -11.39 -13.80
C TYR A 309 5.93 -10.16 -14.26
N TYR A 310 5.53 -8.95 -13.84
CA TYR A 310 6.08 -7.72 -14.41
C TYR A 310 7.60 -7.61 -14.24
N LYS A 311 8.18 -8.11 -13.14
CA LYS A 311 9.65 -8.17 -12.96
C LYS A 311 10.33 -9.16 -13.91
N TRP A 312 9.65 -10.23 -14.33
CA TRP A 312 10.16 -11.15 -15.36
C TRP A 312 10.10 -10.51 -16.74
N ILE A 313 9.06 -9.73 -17.03
CA ILE A 313 8.96 -8.92 -18.26
C ILE A 313 10.05 -7.84 -18.26
N GLU A 314 10.27 -7.17 -17.13
CA GLU A 314 11.36 -6.20 -16.95
C GLU A 314 12.72 -6.86 -17.19
N ARG A 315 12.94 -8.08 -16.68
CA ARG A 315 14.16 -8.85 -16.98
C ARG A 315 14.37 -9.07 -18.47
N ALA A 316 13.32 -9.40 -19.22
CA ALA A 316 13.39 -9.52 -20.68
C ALA A 316 13.68 -8.17 -21.36
N TYR A 317 13.04 -7.07 -20.90
CA TYR A 317 13.32 -5.71 -21.36
C TYR A 317 14.79 -5.30 -21.14
N LEU A 318 15.32 -5.56 -19.94
CA LEU A 318 16.70 -5.29 -19.58
C LEU A 318 17.70 -6.11 -20.43
N SER A 319 17.25 -7.23 -21.01
CA SER A 319 18.02 -8.07 -21.92
C SER A 319 17.91 -7.67 -23.40
N GLY A 320 17.13 -6.62 -23.71
CA GLY A 320 17.01 -6.08 -25.08
C GLY A 320 15.65 -6.30 -25.76
N MET A 321 14.62 -6.76 -25.04
CA MET A 321 13.26 -6.81 -25.59
C MET A 321 12.73 -5.39 -25.81
N ARG A 322 12.11 -5.13 -26.97
CA ARG A 322 11.55 -3.81 -27.32
C ARG A 322 10.09 -3.82 -27.70
N LEU A 323 9.54 -4.99 -27.99
CA LEU A 323 8.14 -5.17 -28.30
C LEU A 323 7.70 -6.54 -27.81
N MET A 324 6.54 -6.57 -27.15
CA MET A 324 5.86 -7.79 -26.72
C MET A 324 4.41 -7.69 -27.21
N VAL A 325 3.94 -8.70 -27.93
CA VAL A 325 2.55 -8.79 -28.37
C VAL A 325 1.83 -9.73 -27.40
N SER A 326 0.78 -9.24 -26.74
CA SER A 326 -0.11 -10.08 -25.95
C SER A 326 -1.37 -10.37 -26.76
N ASP A 327 -1.54 -11.62 -27.14
CA ASP A 327 -2.78 -12.15 -27.68
C ASP A 327 -3.80 -12.34 -26.55
N LEU A 328 -5.06 -12.07 -26.85
CA LEU A 328 -6.18 -12.22 -25.91
C LEU A 328 -6.88 -13.54 -26.22
N VAL A 329 -7.08 -14.37 -25.21
CA VAL A 329 -7.53 -15.76 -25.40
C VAL A 329 -8.78 -16.07 -24.61
N GLU A 330 -9.79 -16.65 -25.27
CA GLU A 330 -10.96 -17.21 -24.59
C GLU A 330 -11.51 -18.41 -25.37
N ASN A 331 -12.12 -19.33 -24.64
CA ASN A 331 -12.87 -20.46 -25.16
C ASN A 331 -14.12 -20.66 -24.30
N GLU A 332 -15.22 -20.08 -24.75
CA GLU A 332 -16.51 -20.11 -24.07
C GLU A 332 -16.99 -21.54 -23.76
N VAL A 333 -16.72 -22.50 -24.64
CA VAL A 333 -17.10 -23.91 -24.42
C VAL A 333 -16.31 -24.49 -23.26
N LEU A 334 -14.98 -24.33 -23.26
CA LEU A 334 -14.14 -24.82 -22.16
C LEU A 334 -14.45 -24.09 -20.85
N CYS A 335 -14.76 -22.80 -20.89
CA CYS A 335 -15.22 -22.04 -19.72
C CYS A 335 -16.50 -22.65 -19.10
N LYS A 336 -17.51 -22.96 -19.93
CA LYS A 336 -18.76 -23.61 -19.49
C LYS A 336 -18.54 -25.04 -19.03
N VAL A 337 -17.60 -25.77 -19.63
CA VAL A 337 -17.24 -27.11 -19.18
C VAL A 337 -16.58 -27.02 -17.81
N GLN A 338 -15.60 -26.14 -17.62
CA GLN A 338 -14.89 -25.95 -16.35
C GLN A 338 -15.86 -25.62 -15.21
N SER A 339 -16.85 -24.74 -15.44
CA SER A 339 -17.87 -24.41 -14.44
C SER A 339 -18.72 -25.60 -14.01
N THR A 340 -18.91 -26.58 -14.91
CA THR A 340 -19.73 -27.77 -14.67
C THR A 340 -18.93 -28.90 -14.02
N VAL A 341 -17.71 -29.15 -14.51
CA VAL A 341 -16.87 -30.28 -14.05
C VAL A 341 -16.12 -29.96 -12.76
N ASN A 342 -15.95 -28.69 -12.43
CA ASN A 342 -15.21 -28.24 -11.25
C ASN A 342 -15.92 -27.10 -10.50
N PRO A 343 -17.14 -27.33 -9.97
CA PRO A 343 -17.90 -26.29 -9.28
C PRO A 343 -17.21 -25.77 -8.02
N ALA A 344 -16.32 -26.57 -7.42
CA ALA A 344 -15.55 -26.18 -6.23
C ALA A 344 -14.51 -25.08 -6.52
N SER A 345 -13.92 -25.05 -7.71
CA SER A 345 -13.03 -23.96 -8.12
C SER A 345 -13.79 -22.76 -8.70
N TRP A 346 -15.09 -22.91 -8.97
CA TRP A 346 -15.92 -21.93 -9.68
C TRP A 346 -16.58 -20.88 -8.77
N ILE A 347 -15.80 -20.33 -7.83
CA ILE A 347 -16.27 -19.32 -6.88
C ILE A 347 -15.95 -17.92 -7.40
N ASN A 348 -16.97 -17.05 -7.55
CA ASN A 348 -16.85 -15.69 -8.09
C ASN A 348 -16.05 -15.65 -9.42
N PRO A 349 -16.51 -16.36 -10.46
CA PRO A 349 -15.89 -16.36 -11.78
C PRO A 349 -16.15 -15.05 -12.55
N ASN A 350 -15.30 -14.75 -13.52
CA ASN A 350 -15.61 -13.79 -14.57
C ASN A 350 -16.62 -14.40 -15.58
N SER A 351 -17.11 -13.56 -16.49
CA SER A 351 -18.00 -13.97 -17.58
C SER A 351 -17.33 -15.03 -18.48
N CYS A 352 -18.10 -16.05 -18.88
CA CYS A 352 -17.70 -16.98 -19.95
C CYS A 352 -18.01 -16.44 -21.36
N ASP A 353 -18.67 -15.29 -21.48
CA ASP A 353 -18.85 -14.65 -22.78
C ASP A 353 -17.49 -14.25 -23.36
N THR A 354 -17.25 -14.66 -24.60
CA THR A 354 -15.96 -14.46 -25.27
C THR A 354 -15.58 -12.99 -25.33
N MET A 355 -16.52 -12.09 -25.64
CA MET A 355 -16.23 -10.67 -25.81
C MET A 355 -16.07 -9.95 -24.47
N ASP A 356 -16.79 -10.37 -23.43
CA ASP A 356 -16.57 -9.87 -22.06
C ASP A 356 -15.17 -10.22 -21.57
N SER A 357 -14.72 -11.46 -21.76
CA SER A 357 -13.37 -11.92 -21.39
C SER A 357 -12.29 -11.16 -22.15
N ILE A 358 -12.41 -11.02 -23.49
CA ILE A 358 -11.46 -10.26 -24.30
C ILE A 358 -11.38 -8.79 -23.84
N ARG A 359 -12.52 -8.15 -23.56
CA ARG A 359 -12.55 -6.75 -23.07
C ARG A 359 -11.92 -6.62 -21.68
N LEU A 360 -12.14 -7.60 -20.80
CA LEU A 360 -11.50 -7.65 -19.49
C LEU A 360 -9.99 -7.76 -19.63
N GLN A 361 -9.51 -8.72 -20.42
CA GLN A 361 -8.08 -8.91 -20.66
C GLN A 361 -7.41 -7.67 -21.27
N ALA A 362 -8.07 -6.99 -22.23
CA ALA A 362 -7.58 -5.72 -22.76
C ALA A 362 -7.46 -4.62 -21.69
N ARG A 363 -8.42 -4.56 -20.76
CA ARG A 363 -8.36 -3.64 -19.61
C ARG A 363 -7.18 -3.98 -18.70
N ARG A 364 -6.93 -5.26 -18.43
CA ARG A 364 -5.79 -5.70 -17.60
C ARG A 364 -4.44 -5.32 -18.17
N LEU A 365 -4.30 -5.24 -19.50
CA LEU A 365 -3.10 -4.71 -20.14
C LEU A 365 -2.87 -3.23 -19.80
N LYS A 366 -3.93 -2.41 -19.72
CA LYS A 366 -3.82 -1.02 -19.28
C LYS A 366 -3.55 -0.87 -17.80
N GLU A 367 -4.09 -1.78 -17.00
CA GLU A 367 -3.84 -1.77 -15.55
C GLU A 367 -2.40 -2.18 -15.20
N ILE A 368 -1.77 -3.12 -15.94
CA ILE A 368 -0.35 -3.43 -15.74
C ILE A 368 0.56 -2.28 -16.18
N GLU A 369 0.24 -1.59 -17.29
CA GLU A 369 0.94 -0.36 -17.69
C GLU A 369 0.90 0.66 -16.54
N ALA A 370 -0.30 1.00 -16.05
CA ALA A 370 -0.47 1.95 -14.95
C ALA A 370 0.20 1.49 -13.64
N TYR A 371 0.23 0.18 -13.37
CA TYR A 371 0.93 -0.37 -12.21
C TYR A 371 2.44 -0.15 -12.32
N ILE A 372 3.03 -0.42 -13.50
CA ILE A 372 4.46 -0.21 -13.77
C ILE A 372 4.80 1.27 -13.67
N ASP A 373 4.02 2.15 -14.29
CA ASP A 373 4.24 3.60 -14.23
C ASP A 373 4.22 4.09 -12.78
N ALA A 374 3.27 3.61 -11.96
CA ALA A 374 3.25 3.92 -10.54
C ALA A 374 4.50 3.42 -9.80
N GLN A 375 5.06 2.25 -10.15
CA GLN A 375 6.31 1.76 -9.57
C GLN A 375 7.52 2.64 -9.93
N GLN A 376 7.51 3.30 -11.09
CA GLN A 376 8.61 4.13 -11.59
C GLN A 376 8.48 5.61 -11.24
N GLY A 377 7.40 6.00 -10.54
CA GLY A 377 7.17 7.38 -10.13
C GLY A 377 6.58 8.25 -11.24
N GLY A 378 5.62 7.74 -12.00
CA GLY A 378 4.81 8.55 -12.92
C GLY A 378 5.18 8.39 -14.38
#